data_AF-A0A515CZE8-F1
#
_entry.id   AF-A0A515CZE8-F1
#
_cell.length_a   1.000
_cell.length_b   1.000
_cell.length_c   1.000
_cell.angle_alpha   90.00
_cell.angle_beta   90.00
_cell.angle_gamma   90.00
#
_symmetry.space_group_name_H-M   'P 1'
#
loop_
_entity.id
_entity.type
_entity.pdbx_description
1 polymer ?
#
loop_
_entity_poly.entity_id
_entity_poly.type
_entity_poly.pdbx_seq_one_letter_code
_entity_poly.pdbx_strand_id
1 'polypeptide(L)'
;MKLWQIVGGAAALTLTLAGCAQKSGNVPTPTAGSAAIAQTQIQGPAVTGSVNIRQRIALPPDAILTVTLSDASLADAPSKVIAQRAVRTDGKQAPFNFVLPFNPADIQPNARIILSAAITVNGQLIFITDTIQEVVNRNGTRADLLLVPVQGIPVQATPTTMP
;
A
#
# COMPACT_ATOMS: atom_id res chain seq x y z
N MET A 1 -54.96 29.21 -14.47
CA MET A 1 -55.87 28.43 -13.61
C MET A 1 -54.96 27.69 -12.62
N LYS A 2 -55.04 27.77 -11.29
CA LYS A 2 -56.04 28.30 -10.36
C LYS A 2 -55.29 28.68 -9.07
N LEU A 3 -55.65 29.84 -8.54
CA LEU A 3 -55.19 30.45 -7.29
C LEU A 3 -56.11 29.98 -6.14
N TRP A 4 -55.55 29.62 -4.98
CA TRP A 4 -56.18 29.63 -3.65
C TRP A 4 -55.02 29.82 -2.64
N GLN A 5 -54.82 30.87 -1.81
CA GLN A 5 -55.66 31.73 -0.95
C GLN A 5 -56.39 30.94 0.18
N ILE A 6 -56.39 31.20 1.50
CA ILE A 6 -55.84 32.16 2.52
C ILE A 6 -56.01 31.46 3.91
N VAL A 7 -55.52 32.11 4.98
CA VAL A 7 -55.95 32.05 6.42
C VAL A 7 -55.10 31.07 7.26
N GLY A 8 -54.40 31.46 8.32
CA GLY A 8 -54.59 32.53 9.29
C GLY A 8 -54.81 31.86 10.66
N GLY A 9 -53.91 32.08 11.62
CA GLY A 9 -54.02 31.45 12.94
C GLY A 9 -52.83 31.73 13.83
N ALA A 10 -52.84 32.89 14.48
CA ALA A 10 -51.98 33.16 15.63
C ALA A 10 -52.42 32.28 16.81
N ALA A 11 -51.48 31.53 17.39
CA ALA A 11 -51.59 31.04 18.75
C ALA A 11 -50.21 31.18 19.39
N ALA A 12 -50.07 32.23 20.19
CA ALA A 12 -49.01 32.37 21.16
C ALA A 12 -49.13 31.23 22.18
N LEU A 13 -48.12 30.37 22.24
CA LEU A 13 -47.90 29.44 23.34
C LEU A 13 -46.49 29.66 23.84
N THR A 14 -46.38 30.50 24.85
CA THR A 14 -45.20 30.63 25.70
C THR A 14 -45.04 29.33 26.49
N LEU A 15 -44.05 28.51 26.13
CA LEU A 15 -43.59 27.40 26.98
C LEU A 15 -42.11 27.63 27.33
N THR A 16 -41.98 28.05 28.59
CA THR A 16 -40.86 27.96 29.53
C THR A 16 -39.59 27.22 29.08
N LEU A 17 -38.46 27.89 29.32
CA LEU A 17 -37.08 27.36 29.36
C LEU A 17 -37.02 25.95 29.97
N ALA A 18 -36.69 24.95 29.15
CA ALA A 18 -36.05 23.73 29.58
C ALA A 18 -34.61 23.76 29.04
N GLY A 19 -33.64 23.90 29.94
CA GLY A 19 -32.22 23.92 29.59
C GLY A 19 -31.77 22.57 29.04
N CYS A 20 -31.36 22.55 27.77
CA CYS A 20 -30.48 21.52 27.24
C CYS A 20 -29.05 22.08 27.25
N ALA A 21 -28.37 21.90 28.38
CA ALA A 21 -26.92 21.90 28.41
C ALA A 21 -26.45 20.63 27.70
N GLN A 22 -25.95 20.76 26.46
CA GLN A 22 -25.02 19.78 25.89
C GLN A 22 -24.30 20.36 24.67
N LYS A 23 -23.15 20.95 24.99
CA LYS A 23 -21.86 20.69 24.34
C LYS A 23 -21.91 20.65 22.81
N SER A 24 -21.64 21.80 22.20
CA SER A 24 -21.31 21.97 20.80
C SER A 24 -20.45 20.79 20.31
N GLY A 25 -21.03 20.00 19.41
CA GLY A 25 -20.26 19.02 18.66
C GLY A 25 -19.19 19.76 17.88
N ASN A 26 -17.93 19.52 18.23
CA ASN A 26 -16.80 19.84 17.37
C ASN A 26 -17.08 19.19 16.02
N VAL A 27 -17.36 20.00 15.01
CA VAL A 27 -17.25 19.58 13.61
C VAL A 27 -15.75 19.50 13.35
N PRO A 28 -15.15 18.31 13.15
CA PRO A 28 -13.77 18.27 12.71
C PRO A 28 -13.71 18.81 11.28
N THR A 29 -13.24 20.04 11.14
CA THR A 29 -12.65 20.54 9.90
C THR A 29 -11.59 19.55 9.44
N PRO A 30 -11.63 19.03 8.19
CA PRO A 30 -10.55 18.23 7.66
C PRO A 30 -9.34 19.15 7.44
N THR A 31 -8.48 19.24 8.46
CA THR A 31 -7.11 19.71 8.28
C THR A 31 -6.44 18.75 7.31
N ALA A 32 -6.01 19.26 6.17
CA ALA A 32 -5.11 18.57 5.25
C ALA A 32 -3.75 18.37 5.94
N GLY A 33 -3.71 17.41 6.86
CA GLY A 33 -2.54 16.95 7.57
C GLY A 33 -2.20 15.56 7.07
N SER A 34 -1.06 15.46 6.39
CA SER A 34 -0.28 14.26 6.10
C SER A 34 -0.99 12.93 6.32
N ALA A 35 -1.42 12.30 5.22
CA ALA A 35 -1.77 10.89 5.21
C ALA A 35 -0.53 10.07 5.63
N ALA A 36 -0.38 9.88 6.95
CA ALA A 36 0.45 8.83 7.47
C ALA A 36 -0.19 7.52 6.98
N ILE A 37 0.50 6.85 6.06
CA ILE A 37 0.28 5.44 5.75
C ILE A 37 0.27 4.68 7.08
N ALA A 38 -0.92 4.47 7.64
CA ALA A 38 -1.13 3.63 8.79
C ALA A 38 -0.79 2.21 8.34
N GLN A 39 0.41 1.74 8.67
CA GLN A 39 0.79 0.34 8.52
C GLN A 39 -0.03 -0.44 9.54
N THR A 40 -1.20 -0.95 9.13
CA THR A 40 -1.98 -1.89 9.94
C THR A 40 -1.07 -3.05 10.30
N GLN A 41 -0.73 -3.17 11.58
CA GLN A 41 0.10 -4.25 12.08
C GLN A 41 -0.76 -5.53 12.09
N ILE A 42 -0.71 -6.28 11.01
CA ILE A 42 -1.44 -7.54 10.85
C ILE A 42 -0.82 -8.57 11.80
N GLN A 43 -1.60 -9.04 12.78
CA GLN A 43 -1.21 -10.17 13.63
C GLN A 43 -1.67 -11.46 12.93
N GLY A 44 -0.77 -12.06 12.15
CA GLY A 44 -1.08 -13.23 11.33
C GLY A 44 0.17 -14.03 10.96
N PRO A 45 0.01 -15.13 10.19
CA PRO A 45 1.14 -15.83 9.60
C PRO A 45 1.99 -14.85 8.79
N ALA A 46 3.29 -15.10 8.75
CA ALA A 46 4.24 -14.20 8.10
C ALA A 46 5.12 -14.94 7.12
N VAL A 47 5.38 -14.28 5.98
CA VAL A 47 6.45 -14.67 5.09
C VAL A 47 7.76 -14.10 5.61
N THR A 48 8.79 -14.94 5.70
CA THR A 48 10.11 -14.57 6.24
C THR A 48 11.20 -14.89 5.25
N GLY A 49 12.35 -14.24 5.40
CA GLY A 49 13.51 -14.54 4.56
C GLY A 49 14.57 -13.46 4.62
N SER A 50 15.52 -13.57 3.71
CA SER A 50 16.57 -12.59 3.52
C SER A 50 16.55 -12.01 2.11
N VAL A 51 16.95 -10.75 1.99
CA VAL A 51 17.15 -10.06 0.72
C VAL A 51 18.64 -9.88 0.50
N ASN A 52 19.16 -10.50 -0.55
CA ASN A 52 20.56 -10.41 -0.99
C ASN A 52 20.67 -9.55 -2.24
N ILE A 53 21.85 -8.97 -2.47
CA ILE A 53 22.15 -8.20 -3.68
C ILE A 53 23.29 -8.90 -4.41
N ARG A 54 23.13 -9.12 -5.72
CA ARG A 54 24.11 -9.87 -6.52
C ARG A 54 25.44 -9.12 -6.63
N GLN A 55 25.41 -7.79 -6.69
CA GLN A 55 26.57 -6.93 -6.74
C GLN A 55 27.14 -6.64 -5.34
N ARG A 56 28.48 -6.60 -5.26
CA ARG A 56 29.18 -6.02 -4.11
C ARG A 56 29.18 -4.50 -4.24
N ILE A 57 28.11 -3.87 -3.76
CA ILE A 57 27.93 -2.42 -3.77
C ILE A 57 27.41 -1.95 -2.41
N ALA A 58 27.85 -0.76 -1.98
CA ALA A 58 27.29 -0.10 -0.80
C ALA A 58 25.98 0.61 -1.20
N LEU A 59 24.89 0.27 -0.53
CA LEU A 59 23.66 1.06 -0.64
C LEU A 59 23.85 2.39 0.09
N PRO A 60 23.33 3.50 -0.45
CA PRO A 60 23.32 4.75 0.27
C PRO A 60 22.35 4.65 1.47
N PRO A 61 22.54 5.46 2.52
CA PRO A 61 21.78 5.34 3.76
C PRO A 61 20.29 5.71 3.62
N ASP A 62 19.95 6.49 2.60
CA ASP A 62 18.58 6.88 2.25
C ASP A 62 17.86 5.84 1.37
N ALA A 63 18.49 4.72 1.04
CA ALA A 63 17.86 3.66 0.26
C ALA A 63 16.68 3.03 1.02
N ILE A 64 15.60 2.76 0.30
CA ILE A 64 14.38 2.14 0.85
C ILE A 64 14.24 0.76 0.22
N LEU A 65 14.37 -0.28 1.05
CA LEU A 65 14.03 -1.64 0.69
C LEU A 65 12.52 -1.84 0.88
N THR A 66 11.83 -2.19 -0.20
CA THR A 66 10.41 -2.50 -0.20
C THR A 66 10.23 -3.97 -0.55
N VAL A 67 9.63 -4.74 0.36
CA VAL A 67 9.25 -6.13 0.14
C VAL A 67 7.72 -6.20 0.00
N THR A 68 7.25 -6.87 -1.04
CA THR A 68 5.84 -6.93 -1.43
C THR A 68 5.43 -8.38 -1.64
N LEU A 69 4.34 -8.78 -1.01
CA LEU A 69 3.62 -10.01 -1.23
C LEU A 69 2.40 -9.70 -2.11
N SER A 70 2.29 -10.36 -3.26
CA SER A 70 1.21 -10.10 -4.22
C SER A 70 0.56 -11.37 -4.74
N ASP A 71 -0.70 -11.28 -5.13
CA ASP A 71 -1.43 -12.29 -5.87
C ASP A 71 -1.28 -12.03 -7.38
N ALA A 72 -0.64 -12.96 -8.09
CA ALA A 72 -0.45 -12.94 -9.54
C ALA A 72 -1.18 -14.10 -10.24
N SER A 73 -2.36 -14.47 -9.72
CA SER A 73 -3.20 -15.54 -10.30
C SER A 73 -3.86 -15.14 -11.62
N LEU A 74 -4.09 -13.84 -11.81
CA LEU A 74 -4.67 -13.30 -13.04
C LEU A 74 -3.53 -12.96 -14.01
N ALA A 75 -3.51 -13.60 -15.18
CA ALA A 75 -2.45 -13.42 -16.16
C ALA A 75 -2.48 -12.03 -16.83
N ASP A 76 -3.67 -11.47 -17.02
CA ASP A 76 -3.88 -10.22 -17.78
C ASP A 76 -4.21 -9.01 -16.89
N ALA A 77 -3.95 -9.12 -15.59
CA ALA A 77 -4.22 -8.06 -14.62
C ALA A 77 -2.97 -7.75 -13.79
N PRO A 78 -2.82 -6.50 -13.32
CA PRO A 78 -1.77 -6.18 -12.37
C PRO A 78 -1.93 -7.03 -11.09
N SER A 79 -0.79 -7.49 -10.55
CA SER A 79 -0.78 -8.29 -9.33
C SER A 79 -1.42 -7.50 -8.17
N LYS A 80 -2.32 -8.14 -7.44
CA LYS A 80 -2.96 -7.54 -6.26
C LYS A 80 -1.99 -7.60 -5.08
N VAL A 81 -1.64 -6.46 -4.51
CA VAL A 81 -0.80 -6.41 -3.29
C VAL A 81 -1.60 -6.90 -2.09
N ILE A 82 -1.05 -7.88 -1.37
CA ILE A 82 -1.63 -8.47 -0.16
C ILE A 82 -1.00 -7.86 1.08
N ALA A 83 0.32 -7.77 1.07
CA ALA A 83 1.10 -7.18 2.15
C ALA A 83 2.33 -6.50 1.57
N GLN A 84 2.74 -5.40 2.18
CA GLN A 84 3.91 -4.65 1.76
C GLN A 84 4.63 -4.08 2.98
N ARG A 85 5.96 -4.09 2.95
CA ARG A 85 6.79 -3.50 3.99
C ARG A 85 7.94 -2.73 3.37
N ALA A 86 8.03 -1.45 3.70
CA ALA A 86 9.14 -0.60 3.32
C ALA A 86 10.00 -0.28 4.55
N VAL A 87 11.32 -0.43 4.42
CA VAL A 87 12.30 -0.20 5.49
C VAL A 87 13.49 0.55 4.90
N ARG A 88 13.97 1.57 5.60
CA ARG A 88 15.22 2.24 5.24
C ARG A 88 16.40 1.32 5.52
N THR A 89 17.38 1.31 4.63
CA THR A 89 18.58 0.49 4.81
C THR A 89 19.49 1.08 5.89
N ASP A 90 19.43 2.39 6.12
CA ASP A 90 20.24 3.11 7.12
C ASP A 90 21.75 2.80 7.01
N GLY A 91 22.23 2.57 5.77
CA GLY A 91 23.61 2.23 5.47
C GLY A 91 24.00 0.79 5.80
N LYS A 92 23.07 -0.04 6.26
CA LYS A 92 23.27 -1.48 6.45
C LYS A 92 23.49 -2.15 5.08
N GLN A 93 24.28 -3.20 5.09
CA GLN A 93 24.55 -4.01 3.90
C GLN A 93 23.71 -5.29 3.92
N ALA A 94 23.49 -5.85 2.72
CA ALA A 94 22.85 -7.15 2.57
C ALA A 94 23.67 -8.24 3.29
N PRO A 95 23.03 -9.30 3.81
CA PRO A 95 21.61 -9.64 3.69
C PRO A 95 20.67 -8.82 4.59
N PHE A 96 19.50 -8.44 4.07
CA PHE A 96 18.44 -7.79 4.84
C PHE A 96 17.36 -8.80 5.22
N ASN A 97 17.19 -9.05 6.51
CA ASN A 97 16.13 -9.94 6.99
C ASN A 97 14.79 -9.21 7.02
N PHE A 98 13.74 -9.90 6.57
CA PHE A 98 12.38 -9.36 6.62
C PHE A 98 11.41 -10.35 7.26
N VAL A 99 10.36 -9.78 7.84
CA VAL A 99 9.16 -10.46 8.29
C VAL A 99 8.00 -9.67 7.69
N LEU A 100 7.15 -10.35 6.93
CA LEU A 100 6.02 -9.77 6.23
C LEU A 100 4.75 -10.51 6.65
N PRO A 101 4.06 -10.05 7.72
CA PRO A 101 2.80 -10.63 8.13
C PRO A 101 1.72 -10.37 7.09
N PHE A 102 0.82 -11.34 6.92
CA PHE A 102 -0.33 -11.25 6.03
C PHE A 102 -1.57 -11.85 6.69
N ASN A 103 -2.73 -11.49 6.16
CA ASN A 103 -4.01 -12.06 6.58
C ASN A 103 -4.33 -13.27 5.69
N PRO A 104 -4.50 -14.49 6.24
CA PRO A 104 -4.75 -15.68 5.43
C PRO A 104 -6.09 -15.63 4.68
N ALA A 105 -7.04 -14.82 5.14
CA ALA A 105 -8.32 -14.63 4.44
C ALA A 105 -8.16 -13.92 3.08
N ASP A 106 -7.06 -13.19 2.86
CA ASP A 106 -6.78 -12.52 1.59
C ASP A 106 -6.16 -13.44 0.53
N ILE A 107 -5.84 -14.69 0.90
CA ILE A 107 -5.20 -15.68 0.02
C ILE A 107 -6.22 -16.73 -0.41
N GLN A 108 -6.46 -16.82 -1.72
CA GLN A 108 -7.29 -17.90 -2.25
C GLN A 108 -6.50 -19.23 -2.28
N PRO A 109 -7.15 -20.38 -2.09
CA PRO A 109 -6.48 -21.69 -2.01
C PRO A 109 -5.59 -22.03 -3.22
N ASN A 110 -5.98 -21.59 -4.41
CA ASN A 110 -5.25 -21.85 -5.66
C ASN A 110 -4.50 -20.62 -6.18
N ALA A 111 -4.39 -19.57 -5.37
CA ALA A 111 -3.74 -18.34 -5.82
C ALA A 111 -2.24 -18.53 -6.02
N ARG A 112 -1.70 -17.89 -7.06
CA ARG A 112 -0.28 -17.76 -7.31
C ARG A 112 0.28 -16.58 -6.52
N ILE A 113 0.69 -16.84 -5.29
CA ILE A 113 1.25 -15.82 -4.40
C ILE A 113 2.74 -15.66 -4.70
N ILE A 114 3.14 -14.45 -5.07
CA ILE A 114 4.51 -14.10 -5.40
C ILE A 114 5.09 -13.12 -4.37
N LEU A 115 6.36 -13.32 -4.06
CA LEU A 115 7.16 -12.43 -3.25
C LEU A 115 8.11 -11.64 -4.17
N SER A 116 8.20 -10.34 -3.94
CA SER A 116 9.09 -9.46 -4.68
C SER A 116 9.68 -8.42 -3.76
N ALA A 117 10.89 -7.98 -4.07
CA ALA A 117 11.54 -6.87 -3.39
C ALA A 117 12.19 -5.93 -4.39
N ALA A 118 12.21 -4.66 -4.01
CA ALA A 118 12.74 -3.55 -4.76
C ALA A 118 13.50 -2.61 -3.82
N ILE A 119 14.59 -2.02 -4.31
CA ILE A 119 15.28 -0.94 -3.60
C ILE A 119 15.17 0.32 -4.42
N THR A 120 14.68 1.37 -3.77
CA THR A 120 14.60 2.72 -4.34
C THR A 120 15.54 3.67 -3.62
N VAL A 121 16.10 4.63 -4.35
CA VAL A 121 16.93 5.73 -3.82
C VAL A 121 16.39 7.01 -4.42
N ASN A 122 16.02 7.99 -3.58
CA ASN A 122 15.39 9.24 -4.03
C ASN A 122 14.18 9.01 -4.96
N GLY A 123 13.40 7.96 -4.72
CA GLY A 123 12.23 7.59 -5.54
C GLY A 123 12.56 6.83 -6.84
N GLN A 124 13.83 6.69 -7.19
CA GLN A 124 14.27 5.95 -8.36
C GLN A 124 14.53 4.47 -8.01
N LEU A 125 13.90 3.56 -8.74
CA LEU A 125 14.16 2.12 -8.63
C LEU A 125 15.57 1.81 -9.13
N ILE A 126 16.40 1.20 -8.27
CA ILE A 126 17.78 0.85 -8.60
C ILE A 126 18.05 -0.64 -8.56
N PHE A 127 17.33 -1.40 -7.72
CA PHE A 127 17.39 -2.86 -7.69
C PHE A 127 16.00 -3.47 -7.63
N ILE A 128 15.83 -4.63 -8.27
CA ILE A 128 14.61 -5.43 -8.25
C ILE A 128 14.96 -6.92 -8.14
N THR A 129 14.02 -7.72 -7.64
CA THR A 129 14.19 -9.18 -7.58
C THR A 129 14.32 -9.77 -9.00
N ASP A 130 15.32 -10.62 -9.19
CA ASP A 130 15.67 -11.20 -10.50
C ASP A 130 14.68 -12.29 -10.97
N THR A 131 14.14 -13.06 -10.03
CA THR A 131 13.29 -14.22 -10.29
C THR A 131 11.97 -14.16 -9.53
N ILE A 132 10.94 -14.76 -10.11
CA ILE A 132 9.64 -14.90 -9.43
C ILE A 132 9.80 -15.91 -8.29
N GLN A 133 9.48 -15.47 -7.08
CA GLN A 133 9.55 -16.31 -5.88
C GLN A 133 8.12 -16.61 -5.43
N GLU A 134 7.65 -17.83 -5.68
CA GLU A 134 6.32 -18.28 -5.25
C GLU A 134 6.35 -18.73 -3.80
N VAL A 135 5.38 -18.31 -3.00
CA VAL A 135 5.30 -18.58 -1.56
C VAL A 135 3.87 -18.94 -1.14
N VAL A 136 3.69 -19.28 0.13
CA VAL A 136 2.44 -19.69 0.78
C VAL A 136 1.86 -20.97 0.19
N ASN A 137 1.10 -20.88 -0.91
CA ASN A 137 0.35 -22.01 -1.47
C ASN A 137 1.25 -23.07 -2.13
N ARG A 138 2.39 -22.67 -2.68
CA ARG A 138 3.27 -23.55 -3.47
C ARG A 138 4.60 -23.89 -2.83
N ASN A 139 5.14 -23.01 -1.97
CA ASN A 139 6.53 -23.15 -1.47
C ASN A 139 6.71 -22.74 0.01
N GLY A 140 5.64 -22.76 0.81
CA GLY A 140 5.68 -22.39 2.23
C GLY A 140 5.93 -20.90 2.47
N THR A 141 6.18 -20.51 3.72
CA THR A 141 6.26 -19.10 4.15
C THR A 141 7.69 -18.58 4.34
N ARG A 142 8.70 -19.25 3.77
CA ARG A 142 10.10 -18.79 3.85
C ARG A 142 10.74 -18.79 2.47
N ALA A 143 11.28 -17.64 2.06
CA ALA A 143 11.96 -17.50 0.77
C ALA A 143 13.04 -16.41 0.82
N ASP A 144 14.20 -16.70 0.23
CA ASP A 144 15.28 -15.73 0.07
C ASP A 144 15.21 -15.07 -1.31
N LEU A 145 15.44 -13.77 -1.35
CA LEU A 145 15.38 -12.97 -2.57
C LEU A 145 16.80 -12.57 -3.00
N LEU A 146 17.04 -12.59 -4.31
CA LEU A 146 18.24 -12.03 -4.92
C LEU A 146 17.86 -10.83 -5.80
N LEU A 147 18.46 -9.69 -5.49
CA LEU A 147 18.25 -8.43 -6.19
C LEU A 147 19.36 -8.17 -7.21
N VAL A 148 18.93 -7.63 -8.33
CA VAL A 148 19.75 -7.23 -9.47
C VAL A 148 19.40 -5.80 -9.87
N PRO A 149 20.35 -5.05 -10.44
CA PRO A 149 20.12 -3.68 -10.84
C PRO A 149 19.14 -3.67 -11.99
N VAL A 150 18.29 -2.64 -12.01
CA VAL A 150 17.46 -2.42 -13.18
C VAL A 150 18.37 -2.08 -14.36
N GLN A 151 18.32 -2.89 -15.42
CA GLN A 151 18.94 -2.51 -16.69
C GLN A 151 18.03 -1.46 -17.34
N GLY A 152 18.64 -0.38 -17.84
CA GLY A 152 17.95 0.84 -18.26
C GLY A 152 16.71 0.56 -19.11
N ILE A 153 15.60 1.21 -18.74
CA ILE A 153 14.32 1.15 -19.43
C ILE A 153 14.54 1.76 -20.84
N PRO A 154 14.42 1.02 -21.95
CA PRO A 154 14.26 1.68 -23.24
C PRO A 154 12.88 2.32 -23.22
N VAL A 155 12.84 3.63 -23.01
CA VAL A 155 11.67 4.43 -23.37
C VAL A 155 11.42 4.22 -24.86
N GLN A 156 10.35 3.48 -25.19
CA GLN A 156 9.91 3.30 -26.56
C GLN A 156 9.60 4.69 -27.12
N ALA A 157 10.46 5.18 -28.01
CA ALA A 157 10.15 6.35 -28.81
C ALA A 157 8.97 5.99 -29.72
N THR A 158 7.89 6.72 -29.57
CA THR A 158 6.68 6.66 -30.39
C THR A 158 7.07 6.66 -31.88
N PRO A 159 6.57 5.73 -32.71
CA PRO A 159 6.91 5.72 -34.13
C PRO A 159 6.39 7.00 -34.79
N THR A 160 7.31 7.84 -35.26
CA THR A 160 7.01 9.01 -36.08
C THR A 160 6.31 8.54 -37.35
N THR A 161 5.03 8.87 -37.50
CA THR A 161 4.27 8.67 -38.73
C THR A 161 4.90 9.54 -39.82
N MET A 162 5.49 8.92 -40.85
CA MET A 162 5.89 9.64 -42.06
C MET A 162 4.67 9.84 -42.98
N PRO A 163 4.57 11.00 -43.67
CA PRO A 163 3.51 11.28 -44.65
C PRO A 163 3.65 10.51 -45.95
#